data_AF-A0A840D6I0-F1
#
_entry.id   AF-A0A840D6I0-F1
#
_cell.length_a   1.000
_cell.length_b   1.000
_cell.length_c   1.000
_cell.angle_alpha   90.00
_cell.angle_beta   90.00
_cell.angle_gamma   90.00
#
_symmetry.space_group_name_H-M   'P 1'
#
loop_
_entity.id
_entity.type
_entity.pdbx_description
1 polymer ?
#
loop_
_entity_poly.entity_id
_entity_poly.type
_entity_poly.pdbx_seq_one_letter_code
_entity_poly.pdbx_strand_id
1 'polypeptide(L)'
;MKKITFKKTLALTAWLAAIVLMFVACDDELDIKQVYSFDLETMPVQKRITEGETAEIRCQIVREGNYSETAFKIRYFQSDGKGELRLDDGTVFLPNDLYPLKKTTFRLYYTSHSTDQQAIDVYVEDSFGQVVQKTFSWQNAKGDKDEILQKVSDYDYR
;
A
#
# COMPACT_ATOMS: atom_id res chain seq x y z
N MET A 1 -62.31 -17.52 -45.88
CA MET A 1 -60.84 -17.56 -45.94
C MET A 1 -60.25 -16.28 -45.34
N LYS A 2 -59.93 -16.26 -44.03
CA LYS A 2 -59.23 -15.14 -43.37
C LYS A 2 -57.75 -15.51 -43.16
N LYS A 3 -56.97 -15.57 -44.25
CA LYS A 3 -55.51 -15.84 -44.18
C LYS A 3 -54.66 -14.58 -43.95
N ILE A 4 -55.27 -13.39 -44.02
CA ILE A 4 -54.57 -12.09 -43.99
C ILE A 4 -54.28 -11.61 -42.55
N THR A 5 -54.98 -12.14 -41.55
CA THR A 5 -54.83 -11.68 -40.16
C THR A 5 -53.69 -12.37 -39.42
N PHE A 6 -53.45 -13.67 -39.66
CA PHE A 6 -52.47 -14.46 -38.89
C PHE A 6 -51.01 -14.04 -39.11
N LYS A 7 -50.63 -13.68 -40.35
CA LYS A 7 -49.28 -13.20 -40.66
C LYS A 7 -49.01 -11.81 -40.05
N LYS A 8 -50.03 -10.94 -40.03
CA LYS A 8 -49.94 -9.59 -39.46
C LYS A 8 -49.88 -9.65 -37.93
N THR A 9 -50.65 -10.53 -37.29
CA THR A 9 -50.57 -10.73 -35.84
C THR A 9 -49.22 -11.32 -35.43
N LEU A 10 -48.67 -12.28 -36.19
CA LEU A 10 -47.35 -12.86 -35.92
C LEU A 10 -46.23 -11.80 -36.03
N ALA A 11 -46.30 -10.94 -37.05
CA ALA A 11 -45.34 -9.85 -37.23
C ALA A 11 -45.45 -8.82 -36.10
N LEU A 12 -46.66 -8.49 -35.65
CA LEU A 12 -46.89 -7.55 -34.56
C LEU A 12 -46.40 -8.09 -33.21
N THR A 13 -46.61 -9.39 -32.95
CA THR A 13 -46.09 -10.05 -31.74
C THR A 13 -44.57 -10.15 -31.75
N ALA A 14 -43.95 -10.41 -32.91
CA ALA A 14 -42.50 -10.45 -33.06
C ALA A 14 -41.88 -9.06 -32.85
N TRP A 15 -42.54 -8.01 -33.35
CA TRP A 15 -42.08 -6.63 -33.17
C TRP A 15 -42.19 -6.17 -31.71
N LEU A 16 -43.29 -6.48 -31.02
CA LEU A 16 -43.44 -6.22 -29.59
C LEU A 16 -42.42 -7.01 -28.75
N ALA A 17 -42.17 -8.28 -29.09
CA ALA A 17 -41.14 -9.07 -28.41
C ALA A 17 -39.73 -8.50 -28.60
N ALA A 18 -39.41 -7.96 -29.78
CA ALA A 18 -38.14 -7.31 -30.05
C ALA A 18 -37.96 -6.00 -29.24
N ILE A 19 -39.04 -5.23 -29.05
CA ILE A 19 -39.01 -4.03 -28.21
C ILE A 19 -38.81 -4.42 -26.74
N VAL A 20 -39.49 -5.45 -26.24
CA VAL A 20 -39.30 -5.94 -24.86
C VAL A 20 -37.88 -6.47 -24.64
N LEU A 21 -37.30 -7.18 -25.62
CA LEU A 21 -35.91 -7.65 -25.56
C LEU A 21 -34.88 -6.51 -25.52
N MET A 22 -35.16 -5.37 -26.16
CA MET A 22 -34.30 -4.17 -26.02
C MET A 22 -34.30 -3.61 -24.60
N PHE A 23 -35.41 -3.67 -23.87
CA PHE A 23 -35.47 -3.19 -22.48
C PHE A 23 -34.83 -4.16 -21.47
N VAL A 24 -34.71 -5.46 -21.79
CA VAL A 24 -34.04 -6.45 -20.94
C VAL A 24 -32.51 -6.43 -21.12
N ALA A 25 -32.00 -5.83 -22.20
CA ALA A 25 -30.57 -5.69 -22.45
C ALA A 25 -29.94 -4.46 -21.75
N CYS A 26 -30.73 -3.65 -21.04
CA CYS A 26 -30.24 -2.53 -20.24
C CYS A 26 -30.20 -2.90 -18.75
N ASP A 27 -29.51 -4.00 -18.42
CA ASP A 27 -29.03 -4.30 -17.07
C ASP A 27 -27.50 -4.38 -17.13
N ASP A 28 -26.89 -3.34 -17.70
CA ASP A 28 -25.48 -3.08 -17.47
C ASP A 28 -25.40 -2.46 -16.07
N GLU A 29 -25.46 -3.28 -15.02
CA GLU A 29 -24.81 -2.95 -13.76
C GLU A 29 -23.34 -2.74 -14.10
N LEU A 30 -22.99 -1.51 -14.47
CA LEU A 30 -21.63 -1.03 -14.37
C LEU A 30 -21.24 -1.28 -12.92
N ASP A 31 -20.43 -2.31 -12.71
CA ASP A 31 -19.82 -2.66 -11.43
C ASP A 31 -18.85 -1.51 -11.10
N ILE A 32 -19.42 -0.38 -10.69
CA ILE A 32 -18.71 0.77 -10.16
C ILE A 32 -18.11 0.24 -8.86
N LYS A 33 -16.88 -0.27 -8.95
CA LYS A 33 -16.10 -0.68 -7.79
C LYS A 33 -16.09 0.49 -6.82
N GLN A 34 -16.90 0.41 -5.77
CA GLN A 34 -16.98 1.44 -4.74
C GLN A 34 -15.70 1.49 -3.90
N VAL A 35 -14.92 0.39 -3.92
CA VAL A 35 -13.67 0.25 -3.20
C VAL A 35 -12.59 -0.16 -4.20
N TYR A 36 -11.70 0.77 -4.53
CA TYR A 36 -10.51 0.48 -5.33
C TYR A 36 -9.36 0.10 -4.40
N SER A 37 -8.64 -0.96 -4.75
CA SER A 37 -7.44 -1.38 -4.04
C SER A 37 -6.35 -0.30 -4.17
N PHE A 38 -5.51 -0.22 -3.13
CA PHE A 38 -4.30 0.58 -3.16
C PHE A 38 -3.11 -0.25 -2.65
N ASP A 39 -1.90 0.14 -3.03
CA ASP A 39 -0.66 -0.39 -2.48
C ASP A 39 0.25 0.77 -2.03
N LEU A 40 1.20 0.45 -1.17
CA LEU A 40 2.26 1.34 -0.71
C LEU A 40 3.57 0.94 -1.39
N GLU A 41 3.91 1.61 -2.48
CA GLU A 41 5.21 1.43 -3.12
C GLU A 41 6.30 2.13 -2.31
N THR A 42 7.43 1.45 -2.15
CA THR A 42 8.58 1.97 -1.41
C THR A 42 9.86 1.81 -2.20
N MET A 43 10.75 2.79 -2.11
CA MET A 43 12.10 2.66 -2.68
C MET A 43 12.96 1.72 -1.81
N PRO A 44 13.96 1.04 -2.40
CA PRO A 44 14.90 0.24 -1.62
C PRO A 44 15.58 1.06 -0.52
N VAL A 45 15.63 0.50 0.69
CA VAL A 45 16.27 1.11 1.86
C VAL A 45 17.55 0.34 2.19
N GLN A 46 18.53 0.99 2.83
CA GLN A 46 19.73 0.31 3.32
C GLN A 46 19.37 -0.89 4.22
N LYS A 47 20.14 -1.98 4.12
CA LYS A 47 19.91 -3.20 4.94
C LYS A 47 20.54 -3.12 6.33
N ARG A 48 21.36 -2.11 6.58
CA ARG A 48 22.16 -1.95 7.80
C ARG A 48 21.99 -0.54 8.33
N ILE A 49 21.91 -0.38 9.64
CA ILE A 49 21.81 0.93 10.30
C ILE A 49 22.66 0.92 11.57
N THR A 50 23.31 2.05 11.85
CA THR A 50 24.07 2.29 13.08
C THR A 50 23.26 3.11 14.07
N GLU A 51 23.59 3.02 15.36
CA GLU A 51 22.96 3.85 16.39
C GLU A 51 23.16 5.34 16.07
N GLY A 52 22.08 6.12 16.06
CA GLY A 52 22.05 7.53 15.68
C GLY A 52 21.94 7.79 14.18
N GLU A 53 22.09 6.78 13.32
CA GLU A 53 21.90 6.92 11.88
C GLU A 53 20.41 7.00 11.53
N THR A 54 20.11 7.71 10.45
CA THR A 54 18.75 7.88 9.93
C THR A 54 18.62 7.26 8.54
N ALA A 55 17.66 6.36 8.37
CA ALA A 55 17.26 5.81 7.09
C ALA A 55 16.09 6.63 6.50
N GLU A 56 16.22 7.05 5.23
CA GLU A 56 15.12 7.66 4.48
C GLU A 56 14.34 6.57 3.74
N ILE A 57 13.04 6.51 3.99
CA ILE A 57 12.10 5.60 3.33
C ILE A 57 11.17 6.45 2.46
N ARG A 58 11.29 6.31 1.14
CA ARG A 58 10.42 7.03 0.19
C ARG A 58 9.21 6.18 -0.13
N CYS A 59 8.04 6.73 0.12
CA CYS A 59 6.77 6.04 -0.01
C CYS A 59 5.87 6.73 -1.04
N GLN A 60 5.15 5.92 -1.80
CA GLN A 60 4.10 6.37 -2.71
C GLN A 60 2.88 5.46 -2.58
N ILE A 61 1.74 6.05 -2.26
CA ILE A 61 0.45 5.36 -2.33
C ILE A 61 0.02 5.32 -3.79
N VAL A 62 -0.06 4.11 -4.34
CA VAL A 62 -0.53 3.85 -5.71
C VAL A 62 -1.94 3.30 -5.64
N ARG A 63 -2.85 3.92 -6.40
CA ARG A 63 -4.28 3.59 -6.43
C ARG A 63 -4.61 3.03 -7.81
N GLU A 64 -5.48 2.03 -7.89
CA GLU A 64 -5.97 1.51 -9.17
C GLU A 64 -6.91 2.48 -9.91
N GLY A 65 -7.45 3.50 -9.22
CA GLY A 65 -8.39 4.46 -9.77
C GLY A 65 -8.16 5.90 -9.29
N ASN A 66 -8.68 6.86 -10.06
CA ASN A 66 -8.61 8.29 -9.76
C ASN A 66 -9.80 8.75 -8.92
N TYR A 67 -9.90 8.27 -7.66
CA TYR A 67 -10.89 8.78 -6.71
C TYR A 67 -10.27 9.84 -5.80
N SER A 68 -10.83 11.05 -5.79
CA SER A 68 -10.26 12.21 -5.10
C SER A 68 -10.59 12.27 -3.61
N GLU A 69 -11.55 11.47 -3.11
CA GLU A 69 -12.05 11.61 -1.73
C GLU A 69 -11.48 10.60 -0.74
N THR A 70 -10.56 9.72 -1.15
CA THR A 70 -9.96 8.75 -0.22
C THR A 70 -8.97 9.43 0.73
N ALA A 71 -9.29 9.43 2.01
CA ALA A 71 -8.39 9.88 3.07
C ALA A 71 -7.55 8.70 3.56
N PHE A 72 -6.25 8.93 3.75
CA PHE A 72 -5.33 7.92 4.26
C PHE A 72 -4.82 8.29 5.65
N LYS A 73 -4.64 7.29 6.49
CA LYS A 73 -3.99 7.38 7.79
C LYS A 73 -2.82 6.42 7.83
N ILE A 74 -1.83 6.75 8.64
CA ILE A 74 -0.64 5.95 8.84
C ILE A 74 -0.42 5.74 10.33
N ARG A 75 0.00 4.52 10.69
CA ARG A 75 0.52 4.18 12.00
C ARG A 75 1.75 3.31 11.83
N TYR A 76 2.57 3.22 12.87
CA TYR A 76 3.67 2.27 12.90
C TYR A 76 3.69 1.49 14.20
N PHE A 77 4.31 0.32 14.14
CA PHE A 77 4.65 -0.49 15.29
C PHE A 77 6.13 -0.86 15.20
N GLN A 78 6.82 -0.85 16.33
CA GLN A 78 8.22 -1.27 16.38
C GLN A 78 8.29 -2.65 17.01
N SER A 79 8.55 -3.65 16.18
CA SER A 79 8.66 -5.05 16.60
C SER A 79 10.01 -5.35 17.25
N ASP A 80 11.11 -4.79 16.72
CA ASP A 80 12.46 -5.01 17.23
C ASP A 80 13.27 -3.70 17.39
N GLY A 81 14.22 -3.74 18.33
CA GLY A 81 15.14 -2.65 18.61
C GLY A 81 14.48 -1.43 19.25
N LYS A 82 15.15 -0.27 19.16
CA LYS A 82 14.63 1.04 19.59
C LYS A 82 15.01 2.10 18.57
N GLY A 83 14.05 2.95 18.26
CA GLY A 83 14.23 4.03 17.29
C GLY A 83 13.05 4.99 17.30
N GLU A 84 13.14 5.98 16.44
CA GLU A 84 12.13 7.02 16.27
C GLU A 84 11.76 7.11 14.78
N LEU A 85 10.47 7.17 14.48
CA LEU A 85 9.98 7.36 13.12
C LEU A 85 9.39 8.76 12.98
N ARG A 86 9.80 9.49 11.94
CA ARG A 86 9.29 10.83 11.62
C ARG A 86 8.72 10.89 10.22
N LEU A 87 7.70 11.73 10.05
CA LEU A 87 7.18 12.12 8.74
C LEU A 87 8.01 13.28 8.15
N ASP A 88 7.88 13.49 6.84
CA ASP A 88 8.55 14.58 6.11
C ASP A 88 8.16 16.01 6.57
N ASP A 89 7.01 16.17 7.21
CA ASP A 89 6.59 17.43 7.84
C ASP A 89 7.10 17.62 9.27
N GLY A 90 7.92 16.68 9.77
CA GLY A 90 8.50 16.72 11.11
C GLY A 90 7.63 16.09 12.19
N THR A 91 6.45 15.56 11.86
CA THR A 91 5.61 14.83 12.81
C THR A 91 6.35 13.60 13.32
N VAL A 92 6.54 13.51 14.64
CA VAL A 92 7.11 12.32 15.30
C VAL A 92 5.98 11.35 15.60
N PHE A 93 6.15 10.11 15.18
CA PHE A 93 5.16 9.07 15.42
C PHE A 93 5.32 8.47 16.81
N LEU A 94 4.19 8.23 17.47
CA LEU A 94 4.08 7.33 18.61
C LEU A 94 3.63 5.95 18.13
N PRO A 95 4.21 4.84 18.65
CA PRO A 95 3.80 3.50 18.27
C PRO A 95 2.30 3.29 18.47
N ASN A 96 1.64 2.70 17.47
CA ASN A 96 0.20 2.42 17.39
C ASN A 96 -0.74 3.63 17.29
N ASP A 97 -0.25 4.86 17.28
CA ASP A 97 -1.08 6.04 17.05
C ASP A 97 -1.30 6.28 15.54
N LEU A 98 -2.49 6.77 15.19
CA LEU A 98 -2.90 7.04 13.82
C LEU A 98 -2.72 8.52 13.47
N TYR A 99 -2.06 8.78 12.35
CA TYR A 99 -1.78 10.12 11.83
C TYR A 99 -2.36 10.27 10.42
N PRO A 100 -2.98 11.42 10.08
CA PRO A 100 -3.52 11.64 8.75
C PRO A 100 -2.41 11.93 7.72
N LEU A 101 -2.48 11.29 6.56
CA LEU A 101 -1.62 11.59 5.41
C LEU A 101 -2.27 12.62 4.51
N LYS A 102 -1.61 13.78 4.37
CA LYS A 102 -2.07 14.88 3.51
C LYS A 102 -1.68 14.68 2.03
N LYS A 103 -0.76 13.75 1.75
CA LYS A 103 -0.17 13.51 0.44
C LYS A 103 -0.06 12.01 0.19
N THR A 104 -0.11 11.60 -1.07
CA THR A 104 0.15 10.21 -1.49
C THR A 104 1.64 9.88 -1.59
N THR A 105 2.46 10.89 -1.87
CA THR A 105 3.93 10.78 -1.86
C THR A 105 4.47 11.48 -0.63
N PHE A 106 5.20 10.73 0.20
CA PHE A 106 5.77 11.22 1.44
C PHE A 106 7.06 10.46 1.77
N ARG A 107 7.82 10.97 2.73
CA ARG A 107 9.03 10.31 3.21
C ARG A 107 8.90 10.03 4.71
N LEU A 108 9.42 8.89 5.11
CA LEU A 108 9.60 8.55 6.51
C LEU A 108 11.09 8.57 6.82
N TYR A 109 11.44 9.08 7.99
CA TYR A 109 12.80 9.12 8.51
C TYR A 109 12.84 8.28 9.76
N TYR A 110 13.52 7.14 9.69
CA TYR A 110 13.72 6.27 10.84
C TYR A 110 15.11 6.49 11.42
N THR A 111 15.18 6.99 12.64
CA THR A 111 16.44 7.17 13.36
C THR A 111 16.62 6.04 14.37
N SER A 112 17.75 5.36 14.28
CA SER A 112 18.09 4.29 15.21
C SER A 112 18.52 4.83 16.57
N HIS A 113 18.06 4.19 17.64
CA HIS A 113 18.52 4.40 19.02
C HIS A 113 18.97 3.09 19.68
N SER A 114 19.33 2.10 18.87
CA SER A 114 19.77 0.80 19.37
C SER A 114 20.94 0.26 18.56
N THR A 115 21.76 -0.56 19.22
CA THR A 115 22.78 -1.38 18.59
C THR A 115 22.29 -2.78 18.27
N ASP A 116 21.00 -3.07 18.40
CA ASP A 116 20.44 -4.36 18.05
C ASP A 116 19.88 -4.33 16.61
N GLN A 117 19.47 -5.50 16.14
CA GLN A 117 18.64 -5.59 14.94
C GLN A 117 17.35 -4.79 15.16
N GLN A 118 16.89 -4.10 14.11
CA GLN A 118 15.73 -3.23 14.17
C GLN A 118 14.70 -3.64 13.13
N ALA A 119 13.44 -3.61 13.52
CA ALA A 119 12.33 -3.86 12.63
C ALA A 119 11.14 -2.98 13.01
N ILE A 120 10.52 -2.38 12.00
CA ILE A 120 9.29 -1.62 12.13
C ILE A 120 8.26 -2.11 11.11
N ASP A 121 7.01 -2.11 11.52
CA ASP A 121 5.86 -2.35 10.67
C ASP A 121 5.11 -1.03 10.47
N VAL A 122 4.95 -0.61 9.22
CA VAL A 122 4.18 0.56 8.83
C VAL A 122 2.86 0.10 8.25
N TYR A 123 1.77 0.67 8.75
CA TYR A 123 0.42 0.39 8.30
C TYR A 123 -0.18 1.66 7.72
N VAL A 124 -0.71 1.55 6.51
CA VAL A 124 -1.52 2.61 5.88
C VAL A 124 -2.94 2.10 5.76
N GLU A 125 -3.88 2.88 6.30
CA GLU A 125 -5.31 2.61 6.29
C GLU A 125 -6.02 3.69 5.46
N ASP A 126 -6.96 3.29 4.61
CA ASP A 126 -7.82 4.23 3.90
C ASP A 126 -9.16 4.47 4.63
N SER A 127 -9.95 5.42 4.13
CA SER A 127 -11.28 5.72 4.68
C SER A 127 -12.31 4.59 4.52
N PHE A 128 -12.02 3.57 3.72
CA PHE A 128 -12.89 2.42 3.48
C PHE A 128 -12.50 1.19 4.33
N GLY A 129 -11.48 1.31 5.17
CA GLY A 129 -11.00 0.25 6.07
C GLY A 129 -10.02 -0.73 5.44
N GLN A 130 -9.54 -0.47 4.22
CA GLN A 130 -8.46 -1.25 3.60
C GLN A 130 -7.15 -0.90 4.28
N VAL A 131 -6.34 -1.92 4.58
CA VAL A 131 -5.05 -1.76 5.27
C VAL A 131 -3.94 -2.41 4.47
N VAL A 132 -2.87 -1.65 4.21
CA VAL A 132 -1.62 -2.15 3.63
C VAL A 132 -0.52 -2.06 4.68
N GLN A 133 0.18 -3.17 4.91
CA GLN A 133 1.33 -3.24 5.80
C GLN A 133 2.62 -3.37 4.98
N LYS A 134 3.68 -2.65 5.37
CA LYS A 134 5.06 -2.91 4.94
C LYS A 134 5.98 -3.00 6.15
N THR A 135 6.88 -3.97 6.12
CA THR A 135 7.89 -4.18 7.15
C THR A 135 9.23 -3.68 6.64
N PHE A 136 9.93 -2.92 7.46
CA PHE A 136 11.31 -2.50 7.22
C PHE A 136 12.19 -3.08 8.32
N SER A 137 13.30 -3.70 7.92
CA SER A 137 14.24 -4.30 8.85
C SER A 137 15.67 -3.95 8.49
N TRP A 138 16.47 -3.74 9.54
CA TRP A 138 17.87 -3.38 9.44
C TRP A 138 18.71 -4.25 10.36
N GLN A 139 19.82 -4.75 9.84
CA GLN A 139 20.87 -5.36 10.65
C GLN A 139 21.73 -4.28 11.31
N ASN A 140 22.33 -4.58 12.46
CA ASN A 140 23.34 -3.71 13.05
C ASN A 140 24.64 -3.79 12.23
N ALA A 141 25.26 -2.64 11.93
CA ALA A 141 26.55 -2.58 11.25
C ALA A 141 27.78 -2.94 12.11
N LYS A 142 27.65 -3.20 13.43
CA LYS A 142 28.81 -3.62 14.26
C LYS A 142 29.47 -4.93 13.81
N GLY A 143 28.72 -5.85 13.20
CA GLY A 143 29.21 -7.20 12.86
C GLY A 143 30.42 -7.25 11.92
N ASP A 144 30.64 -6.22 11.09
CA ASP A 144 31.75 -6.25 10.12
C ASP A 144 33.09 -5.80 10.73
N LYS A 145 33.08 -4.95 11.78
CA LYS A 145 34.35 -4.52 12.40
C LYS A 145 35.06 -5.68 13.09
N ASP A 146 34.30 -6.53 13.78
CA ASP A 146 34.88 -7.68 14.48
C ASP A 146 35.31 -8.78 13.50
N GLU A 147 34.55 -9.05 12.43
CA GLU A 147 34.95 -10.00 11.38
C GLU A 147 36.17 -9.54 10.57
N ILE A 148 36.27 -8.25 10.23
CA ILE A 148 37.43 -7.71 9.52
C ILE A 148 38.66 -7.73 10.43
N LEU A 149 38.51 -7.37 11.72
CA LEU A 149 39.62 -7.44 12.69
C LEU A 149 40.09 -8.88 12.93
N GLN A 150 39.17 -9.86 12.97
CA GLN A 150 39.53 -11.29 13.05
C GLN A 150 40.25 -11.78 11.79
N LYS A 151 39.79 -11.39 10.60
CA LYS A 151 40.48 -11.74 9.35
C LYS A 151 41.86 -11.10 9.26
N VAL A 152 42.02 -9.86 9.71
CA VAL A 152 43.33 -9.18 9.71
C VAL A 152 44.27 -9.84 10.72
N SER A 153 43.80 -10.22 11.92
CA SER A 153 44.64 -10.93 12.90
C SER A 153 45.06 -12.33 12.44
N ASP A 154 44.20 -13.08 11.75
CA ASP A 154 44.54 -14.41 11.24
C ASP A 154 45.56 -14.38 10.08
N TYR A 155 45.64 -13.27 9.34
CA TYR A 155 46.61 -13.08 8.27
C TYR A 155 47.98 -12.59 8.78
N ASP A 156 48.04 -11.92 9.92
CA ASP A 156 49.31 -11.39 10.48
C ASP A 156 50.10 -12.44 11.30
N TYR A 157 49.51 -13.62 11.55
CA TYR A 157 50.13 -14.74 12.27
C TYR A 157 50.43 -15.97 11.39
N ARG A 158 50.41 -15.83 10.06
CA ARG A 158 50.81 -16.89 9.11
C ARG A 158 52.08 -16.55 8.32
#